data_AF-A0A814K085-F1
#
_entry.id   AF-A0A814K085-F1
#
_cell.length_a   1.000
_cell.length_b   1.000
_cell.length_c   1.000
_cell.angle_alpha   90.00
_cell.angle_beta   90.00
_cell.angle_gamma   90.00
#
_symmetry.space_group_name_H-M   'P 1'
#
loop_
_entity.id
_entity.type
_entity.pdbx_description
1 polymer ?
#
loop_
_entity_poly.entity_id
_entity_poly.type
_entity_poly.pdbx_seq_one_letter_code
_entity_poly.pdbx_strand_id
1 'polypeptide(L)'
;MNSSTHRLANIIIDYSIITLTSISICISTGIFSFIICHVIKFKNSPHRVALLLTANIYFAILFSCILLLKEYIHVLSGHVYSLNSFDDGIHCQLRVYFLWSSNCTIYYSNTLQSIYRLCRVIFYRKKSLLSFQLYQILILIQWILCFLVMIPGLLLGNFKYLKDDYLCQIDYTSLKDICMNGILAYAIPLYTTIGCYLYTLRKMRRGNNRLILTMTQIQQISARRDLIVLSRICTLLGLLLTISIPAMIAYFIYLSSGYLPWWLSQSQWLAFSLITCIVTIVLLIISPHVRKLWTKKFRPRNVVIPMINKIH
;
A
#
# COMPACT_ATOMS: atom_id res chain seq x y z
N MET A 1 -22.33 16.63 -25.82
CA MET A 1 -21.45 17.55 -25.07
C MET A 1 -20.26 17.90 -25.94
N ASN A 2 -19.77 19.15 -25.89
CA ASN A 2 -18.70 19.61 -26.79
C ASN A 2 -17.36 18.95 -26.45
N SER A 3 -16.57 18.58 -27.47
CA SER A 3 -15.20 18.05 -27.33
C SER A 3 -14.32 18.90 -26.39
N SER A 4 -14.52 20.22 -26.39
CA SER A 4 -13.82 21.16 -25.49
C SER A 4 -14.13 20.95 -24.02
N THR A 5 -15.39 20.65 -23.66
CA THR A 5 -15.79 20.42 -22.26
C THR A 5 -15.21 19.12 -21.70
N HIS A 6 -15.10 18.08 -22.52
CA HIS A 6 -14.47 16.81 -22.14
C HIS A 6 -12.97 16.99 -21.88
N ARG A 7 -12.28 17.68 -22.80
CA ARG A 7 -10.85 17.98 -22.67
C ARG A 7 -10.53 18.79 -21.40
N LEU A 8 -11.34 19.80 -21.09
CA LEU A 8 -11.15 20.60 -19.89
C LEU A 8 -11.32 19.76 -18.60
N ALA A 9 -12.34 18.90 -18.57
CA ALA A 9 -12.56 18.00 -17.43
C ALA A 9 -11.36 17.05 -17.22
N ASN A 10 -10.83 16.45 -18.30
CA ASN A 10 -9.66 15.59 -18.25
C ASN A 10 -8.45 16.31 -17.64
N ILE A 11 -8.16 17.53 -18.11
CA ILE A 11 -7.04 18.33 -17.62
C ILE A 11 -7.16 18.60 -16.12
N ILE A 12 -8.36 18.93 -15.62
CA ILE A 12 -8.61 19.17 -14.20
C ILE A 12 -8.37 17.90 -13.38
N ILE A 13 -8.83 16.75 -13.87
CA ILE A 13 -8.64 15.46 -13.18
C ILE A 13 -7.17 15.07 -13.16
N ASP A 14 -6.46 15.18 -14.29
CA ASP A 14 -5.03 14.88 -14.39
C ASP A 14 -4.19 15.75 -13.44
N TYR A 15 -4.48 17.05 -13.37
CA TYR A 15 -3.83 17.97 -12.44
C TYR A 15 -4.09 17.57 -10.97
N SER A 16 -5.31 17.14 -10.67
CA SER A 16 -5.67 16.64 -9.34
C SER A 16 -4.90 15.36 -8.99
N ILE A 17 -4.73 14.45 -9.95
CA ILE A 17 -3.93 13.22 -9.77
C ILE A 17 -2.46 13.56 -9.52
N ILE A 18 -1.88 14.46 -10.33
CA ILE A 18 -0.47 14.91 -10.20
C ILE A 18 -0.23 15.56 -8.83
N THR A 19 -1.13 16.42 -8.37
CA THR A 19 -0.99 17.10 -7.08
C THR A 19 -1.11 16.12 -5.91
N LEU A 20 -2.11 15.23 -5.90
CA LEU A 20 -2.29 14.23 -4.85
C LEU A 20 -1.15 13.22 -4.79
N THR A 21 -0.64 12.77 -5.94
CA THR A 21 0.52 11.87 -6.02
C THR A 21 1.79 12.56 -5.54
N SER A 22 2.02 13.82 -5.90
CA SER A 22 3.16 14.61 -5.41
C SER A 22 3.15 14.77 -3.90
N ILE A 23 2.00 15.09 -3.30
CA ILE A 23 1.83 15.14 -1.84
C ILE A 23 2.16 13.79 -1.21
N SER A 24 1.66 12.70 -1.80
CA SER A 24 1.92 11.33 -1.33
C SER A 24 3.40 10.97 -1.38
N ILE A 25 4.14 11.38 -2.42
CA ILE A 25 5.59 11.19 -2.55
C ILE A 25 6.32 11.93 -1.43
N CYS A 26 6.01 13.21 -1.21
CA CYS A 26 6.65 14.02 -0.16
C CYS A 26 6.47 13.40 1.23
N ILE A 27 5.23 13.04 1.59
CA ILE A 27 4.91 12.43 2.88
C ILE A 27 5.60 11.06 3.01
N SER A 28 5.50 10.21 1.99
CA SER A 28 6.09 8.86 2.01
C SER A 28 7.61 8.91 2.13
N THR A 29 8.28 9.82 1.42
CA THR A 29 9.73 10.00 1.49
C THR A 29 10.18 10.40 2.89
N GLY A 30 9.49 11.36 3.52
CA GLY A 30 9.80 11.80 4.88
C GLY A 30 9.67 10.67 5.89
N ILE A 31 8.58 9.89 5.81
CA ILE A 31 8.33 8.79 6.74
C ILE A 31 9.29 7.62 6.49
N PHE A 32 9.51 7.25 5.23
CA PHE A 32 10.45 6.20 4.87
C PHE A 32 11.86 6.51 5.40
N SER A 33 12.35 7.72 5.14
CA SER A 33 13.66 8.18 5.62
C SER A 33 13.74 8.14 7.14
N PHE A 34 12.70 8.61 7.85
CA PHE A 34 12.62 8.54 9.30
C PHE A 34 12.69 7.09 9.83
N ILE A 35 11.94 6.16 9.24
CA ILE A 35 11.92 4.76 9.66
C ILE A 35 13.27 4.09 9.40
N ILE A 36 13.87 4.29 8.22
CA ILE A 36 15.18 3.71 7.88
C ILE A 36 16.26 4.20 8.83
N CYS A 37 16.34 5.51 9.08
CA CYS A 37 17.26 6.08 10.07
C CYS A 37 17.08 5.44 11.46
N HIS A 38 15.84 5.19 11.88
CA HIS A 38 15.56 4.53 13.15
C HIS A 38 15.98 3.05 13.15
N VAL A 39 15.73 2.31 12.08
CA VAL A 39 16.11 0.89 11.94
C VAL A 39 17.63 0.74 11.99
N ILE A 40 18.37 1.64 11.34
CA ILE A 40 19.84 1.67 11.35
C ILE A 40 20.36 1.99 12.74
N LYS A 41 19.84 3.05 13.37
CA LYS A 41 20.31 3.52 14.69
C LYS A 41 20.03 2.53 15.82
N PHE A 42 18.89 1.83 15.80
CA PHE A 42 18.45 0.96 16.90
C PHE A 42 18.44 -0.52 16.49
N LYS A 43 19.64 -1.06 16.21
CA LYS A 43 19.86 -2.44 15.72
C LYS A 43 19.21 -3.53 16.60
N ASN A 44 19.10 -3.29 17.90
CA ASN A 44 18.58 -4.23 18.90
C ASN A 44 17.11 -3.96 19.29
N SER A 45 16.37 -3.15 18.53
CA SER A 45 14.96 -2.87 18.83
C SER A 45 14.09 -4.12 18.64
N PRO A 46 13.23 -4.49 19.60
CA PRO A 46 12.30 -5.62 19.45
C PRO A 46 11.24 -5.37 18.37
N HIS A 47 11.12 -4.14 17.86
CA HIS A 47 10.17 -3.75 16.81
C HIS A 47 10.82 -3.65 15.43
N ARG A 48 12.08 -4.07 15.28
CA ARG A 48 12.86 -3.87 14.05
C ARG A 48 12.22 -4.53 12.82
N VAL A 49 11.67 -5.74 12.95
CA VAL A 49 10.96 -6.42 11.85
C VAL A 49 9.68 -5.67 11.45
N ALA A 50 8.90 -5.23 12.43
CA ALA A 50 7.68 -4.44 12.17
C ALA A 50 8.00 -3.13 11.45
N LEU A 51 9.09 -2.45 11.85
CA LEU A 51 9.57 -1.24 11.20
C LEU A 51 10.07 -1.50 9.77
N LEU A 52 10.79 -2.59 9.54
CA LEU A 52 11.22 -3.00 8.20
C LEU A 52 10.03 -3.23 7.27
N LEU A 53 9.01 -3.97 7.72
CA LEU A 53 7.80 -4.22 6.93
C LEU A 53 7.01 -2.95 6.67
N THR A 54 6.97 -2.03 7.64
CA THR A 54 6.35 -0.71 7.45
C THR A 54 7.14 0.12 6.44
N ALA A 55 8.48 0.10 6.50
CA ALA A 55 9.33 0.76 5.50
C ALA A 55 9.11 0.17 4.09
N ASN A 56 8.96 -1.15 3.96
CA ASN A 56 8.64 -1.79 2.68
C ASN A 56 7.31 -1.31 2.09
N ILE A 57 6.27 -1.14 2.92
CA ILE A 57 4.98 -0.57 2.48
C ILE A 57 5.19 0.87 1.94
N TYR A 58 5.91 1.72 2.67
CA TYR A 58 6.19 3.08 2.20
C TYR A 58 7.05 3.12 0.94
N PHE A 59 8.01 2.20 0.81
CA PHE A 59 8.82 2.07 -0.39
C PHE A 59 7.97 1.64 -1.60
N ALA A 60 7.06 0.68 -1.42
CA ALA A 60 6.11 0.27 -2.46
C ALA A 60 5.17 1.42 -2.88
N ILE A 61 4.63 2.18 -1.91
CA ILE A 61 3.81 3.37 -2.19
C ILE A 61 4.62 4.42 -2.94
N LEU A 62 5.85 4.73 -2.49
CA LEU A 62 6.72 5.70 -3.15
C LEU A 62 7.02 5.29 -4.59
N PHE A 63 7.38 4.03 -4.81
CA PHE A 63 7.64 3.50 -6.14
C PHE A 63 6.41 3.60 -7.06
N SER A 64 5.23 3.23 -6.55
CA SER A 64 3.96 3.37 -7.28
C SER A 64 3.62 4.83 -7.59
N CYS A 65 3.72 5.74 -6.62
CA CYS A 65 3.42 7.16 -6.84
C CYS A 65 4.39 7.81 -7.83
N ILE A 66 5.68 7.44 -7.85
CA ILE A 66 6.64 7.95 -8.84
C ILE A 66 6.25 7.51 -10.25
N LEU A 67 5.89 6.23 -10.43
CA LEU A 67 5.46 5.70 -11.72
C LEU A 67 4.15 6.34 -12.18
N LEU A 68 3.19 6.51 -11.26
CA LEU A 68 1.91 7.16 -11.53
C LEU A 68 2.08 8.64 -11.88
N LEU A 69 2.95 9.36 -11.17
CA LEU A 69 3.28 10.75 -11.48
C LEU A 69 3.86 10.87 -12.89
N LYS A 70 4.79 9.98 -13.24
CA LYS A 70 5.38 9.94 -14.59
C LYS A 70 4.33 9.67 -15.67
N GLU A 71 3.42 8.73 -15.44
CA GLU A 71 2.33 8.42 -16.37
C GLU A 71 1.41 9.63 -16.55
N TYR A 72 1.01 10.28 -15.47
CA TYR A 72 0.06 11.40 -15.54
C TYR A 72 0.66 12.71 -16.06
N ILE A 73 1.97 12.95 -15.88
CA ILE A 73 2.66 14.04 -16.60
C ILE A 73 2.56 13.83 -18.12
N HIS A 74 2.66 12.58 -18.56
CA HIS A 74 2.56 12.23 -19.97
C HIS A 74 1.12 12.38 -20.50
N VAL A 75 0.14 11.85 -19.77
CA VAL A 75 -1.30 12.01 -20.09
C VAL A 75 -1.68 13.50 -20.19
N LEU A 76 -1.29 14.30 -19.19
CA LEU A 76 -1.53 15.74 -19.20
C LEU A 76 -0.89 16.43 -20.41
N SER A 77 0.34 16.05 -20.76
CA SER A 77 1.02 16.58 -21.94
C SER A 77 0.28 16.23 -23.23
N GLY A 78 -0.27 15.01 -23.33
CA GLY A 78 -1.15 14.58 -24.42
C GLY A 78 -2.40 15.45 -24.52
N HIS A 79 -3.10 15.67 -23.40
CA HIS A 79 -4.28 16.53 -23.37
C HIS A 79 -3.99 18.01 -23.67
N VAL A 80 -2.83 18.56 -23.29
CA VAL A 80 -2.50 19.97 -23.51
C VAL A 80 -2.00 20.22 -24.93
N TYR A 81 -1.09 19.39 -25.43
CA TYR A 81 -0.39 19.63 -26.70
C TYR A 81 -0.96 18.82 -27.88
N SER A 82 -1.95 17.94 -27.64
CA SER A 82 -2.52 17.04 -28.67
C SER A 82 -1.44 16.25 -29.41
N LEU A 83 -0.44 15.78 -28.65
CA LEU A 83 0.68 15.02 -29.16
C LEU A 83 0.21 13.60 -29.49
N ASN A 84 -0.16 13.37 -30.75
CA ASN A 84 -0.56 12.06 -31.28
C ASN A 84 0.60 11.07 -31.42
N SER A 85 1.84 11.49 -31.16
CA SER A 85 3.07 10.73 -31.44
C SER A 85 3.65 9.99 -30.25
N PHE A 86 2.93 9.90 -29.13
CA PHE A 86 3.42 9.22 -27.95
C PHE A 86 3.25 7.69 -28.04
N ASP A 87 4.17 7.05 -28.76
CA ASP A 87 4.53 5.63 -28.80
C ASP A 87 3.44 4.58 -28.45
N ASP A 88 2.74 4.12 -29.50
CA ASP A 88 2.14 2.79 -29.60
C ASP A 88 3.28 1.74 -29.64
N GLY A 89 3.90 1.41 -28.51
CA GLY A 89 5.05 0.51 -28.52
C GLY A 89 5.46 -0.08 -27.16
N ILE A 90 6.65 -0.67 -27.13
CA ILE A 90 7.21 -1.34 -25.95
C ILE A 90 7.31 -0.40 -24.74
N HIS A 91 7.52 0.90 -24.97
CA HIS A 91 7.56 1.90 -23.91
C HIS A 91 6.22 2.02 -23.17
N CYS A 92 5.10 2.03 -23.90
CA CYS A 92 3.77 2.03 -23.31
C CYS A 92 3.55 0.77 -22.46
N GLN A 93 3.89 -0.40 -23.02
CA GLN A 93 3.73 -1.67 -22.32
C GLN A 93 4.55 -1.75 -21.03
N LEU A 94 5.81 -1.28 -21.06
CA LEU A 94 6.67 -1.25 -19.89
C LEU A 94 6.16 -0.30 -18.80
N ARG A 95 5.59 0.87 -19.16
CA ARG A 95 4.99 1.79 -18.19
C ARG A 95 3.85 1.13 -17.43
N VAL A 96 2.93 0.49 -18.15
CA VAL A 96 1.81 -0.26 -17.55
C VAL A 96 2.36 -1.40 -16.69
N TYR A 97 3.28 -2.20 -17.21
CA TYR A 97 3.90 -3.29 -16.49
C TYR A 97 4.47 -2.85 -15.13
N PHE A 98 5.30 -1.80 -15.12
CA PHE A 98 5.91 -1.31 -13.88
C PHE A 98 4.86 -0.71 -12.93
N LEU A 99 3.90 0.06 -13.44
CA LEU A 99 2.84 0.66 -12.64
C LEU A 99 1.99 -0.40 -11.95
N TRP A 100 1.51 -1.40 -12.68
CA TRP A 100 0.70 -2.49 -12.10
C TRP A 100 1.52 -3.40 -11.17
N SER A 101 2.78 -3.69 -11.52
CA SER A 101 3.70 -4.42 -10.63
C SER A 101 3.89 -3.68 -9.30
N SER A 102 4.06 -2.35 -9.35
CA SER A 102 4.21 -1.52 -8.15
C SER A 102 2.93 -1.47 -7.31
N ASN A 103 1.76 -1.53 -7.94
CA ASN A 103 0.49 -1.61 -7.20
C ASN A 103 0.37 -2.97 -6.51
N CYS A 104 0.73 -4.05 -7.20
CA CYS A 104 0.75 -5.40 -6.64
C CYS A 104 1.65 -5.49 -5.38
N THR A 105 2.83 -4.84 -5.39
CA THR A 105 3.73 -4.85 -4.23
C THR A 105 3.12 -4.21 -2.99
N ILE A 106 2.21 -3.24 -3.13
CA ILE A 106 1.49 -2.65 -1.98
C ILE A 106 0.62 -3.72 -1.29
N TYR A 107 -0.16 -4.49 -2.05
CA TYR A 107 -1.03 -5.54 -1.48
C TYR A 107 -0.23 -6.66 -0.81
N TYR A 108 0.82 -7.14 -1.48
CA TYR A 108 1.67 -8.18 -0.93
C TYR A 108 2.48 -7.71 0.29
N SER A 109 2.91 -6.43 0.33
CA SER A 109 3.56 -5.86 1.51
C SER A 109 2.63 -5.84 2.74
N ASN A 110 1.35 -5.51 2.55
CA ASN A 110 0.34 -5.58 3.61
C ASN A 110 0.05 -7.03 4.06
N THR A 111 0.09 -7.96 3.11
CA THR A 111 -0.05 -9.41 3.40
C THR A 111 1.11 -9.89 4.28
N LEU A 112 2.34 -9.57 3.91
CA LEU A 112 3.54 -9.93 4.68
C LEU A 112 3.51 -9.31 6.09
N GLN A 113 3.03 -8.06 6.21
CA GLN A 113 2.83 -7.42 7.51
C GLN A 113 1.82 -8.16 8.39
N SER A 114 0.76 -8.72 7.79
CA SER A 114 -0.26 -9.49 8.52
C SER A 114 0.22 -10.88 8.91
N ILE A 115 0.97 -11.54 8.04
CA ILE A 115 1.64 -12.82 8.33
C ILE A 115 2.61 -12.65 9.50
N TYR A 116 3.42 -11.59 9.51
CA TYR A 116 4.32 -11.32 10.64
C TYR A 116 3.59 -11.20 11.97
N ARG A 117 2.44 -10.52 11.98
CA ARG A 117 1.64 -10.35 13.21
C ARG A 117 1.02 -11.66 13.66
N LEU A 118 0.50 -12.44 12.71
CA LEU A 118 0.00 -13.79 12.96
C LEU A 118 1.11 -14.64 13.61
N CYS A 119 2.31 -14.64 13.02
CA CYS A 119 3.48 -15.33 13.56
C CYS A 119 3.83 -14.87 14.97
N ARG A 120 3.83 -13.56 15.22
CA ARG A 120 4.17 -12.98 16.51
C ARG A 120 3.18 -13.31 17.62
N VAL A 121 1.88 -13.31 17.32
CA VAL A 121 0.82 -13.60 18.32
C VAL A 121 0.73 -15.10 18.59
N ILE A 122 0.77 -15.93 17.55
CA ILE A 122 0.42 -17.35 17.66
C ILE A 122 1.65 -18.23 17.82
N PHE A 123 2.73 -17.90 17.11
CA PHE A 123 3.96 -18.67 17.08
C PHE A 123 5.08 -17.96 17.85
N TYR A 124 4.74 -17.25 18.93
CA TYR A 124 5.69 -16.46 19.74
C TYR A 124 6.89 -17.27 20.27
N ARG A 125 6.75 -18.59 20.43
CA ARG A 125 7.84 -19.49 20.86
C ARG A 125 8.82 -19.82 19.74
N LYS A 126 8.40 -19.77 18.46
CA LYS A 126 9.22 -20.10 17.30
C LYS A 126 10.00 -18.88 16.82
N LYS A 127 11.13 -18.58 17.48
CA LYS A 127 11.97 -17.39 17.19
C LYS A 127 12.44 -17.29 15.74
N SER A 128 12.64 -18.42 15.04
CA SER A 128 13.03 -18.45 13.63
C SER A 128 12.03 -17.73 12.71
N LEU A 129 10.73 -17.87 12.97
CA LEU A 129 9.63 -17.22 12.22
C LEU A 129 9.52 -15.71 12.46
N LEU A 130 10.27 -15.19 13.43
CA LEU A 130 10.31 -13.78 13.81
C LEU A 130 11.68 -13.14 13.54
N SER A 131 12.56 -13.86 12.86
CA SER A 131 13.92 -13.39 12.58
C SER A 131 13.93 -12.28 11.54
N PHE A 132 14.82 -11.30 11.71
CA PHE A 132 14.94 -10.17 10.79
C PHE A 132 15.38 -10.61 9.38
N GLN A 133 16.31 -11.55 9.30
CA GLN A 133 16.82 -12.11 8.05
C GLN A 133 15.72 -12.78 7.22
N LEU A 134 14.83 -13.55 7.87
CA LEU A 134 13.70 -14.16 7.20
C LEU A 134 12.84 -13.11 6.48
N TYR A 135 12.48 -12.02 7.14
CA TYR A 135 11.64 -10.99 6.51
C TYR A 135 12.38 -10.18 5.45
N GLN A 136 13.70 -10.04 5.51
CA GLN A 136 14.46 -9.47 4.39
C GLN A 136 14.36 -10.36 3.14
N ILE A 137 14.52 -11.67 3.30
CA ILE A 137 14.39 -12.65 2.22
C ILE A 137 12.95 -12.67 1.69
N LEU A 138 11.95 -12.67 2.57
CA LEU A 138 10.53 -12.66 2.17
C LEU A 138 10.15 -11.38 1.43
N ILE A 139 10.70 -10.22 1.80
CA ILE A 139 10.51 -8.97 1.03
C ILE A 139 11.10 -9.14 -0.37
N LEU A 140 12.33 -9.64 -0.51
CA LEU A 140 12.95 -9.85 -1.81
C LEU A 140 12.12 -10.79 -2.70
N ILE A 141 11.70 -11.93 -2.15
CA ILE A 141 10.82 -12.89 -2.84
C ILE A 141 9.51 -12.23 -3.24
N GLN A 142 8.91 -11.44 -2.35
CA GLN A 142 7.67 -10.74 -2.60
C GLN A 142 7.78 -9.76 -3.78
N TRP A 143 8.86 -8.99 -3.87
CA TRP A 143 9.10 -8.11 -5.01
C TRP A 143 9.26 -8.88 -6.32
N ILE A 144 10.05 -9.96 -6.32
CA ILE A 144 10.23 -10.83 -7.49
C ILE A 144 8.87 -11.39 -7.95
N LEU A 145 8.07 -11.92 -7.01
CA LEU A 145 6.75 -12.46 -7.33
C LEU A 145 5.81 -11.40 -7.93
N CYS A 146 5.78 -10.19 -7.40
CA CYS A 146 4.93 -9.12 -7.93
C CYS A 146 5.29 -8.75 -9.38
N PHE A 147 6.57 -8.74 -9.73
CA PHE A 147 7.01 -8.55 -11.11
C PHE A 147 6.64 -9.74 -12.00
N LEU A 148 6.90 -10.97 -11.53
CA LEU A 148 6.56 -12.20 -12.27
C LEU A 148 5.06 -12.31 -12.58
N VAL A 149 4.19 -11.91 -11.66
CA VAL A 149 2.73 -11.95 -11.84
C VAL A 149 2.27 -11.10 -13.03
N MET A 150 2.98 -10.01 -13.35
CA MET A 150 2.59 -9.10 -14.44
C MET A 150 3.22 -9.47 -15.80
N ILE A 151 4.19 -10.39 -15.85
CA ILE A 151 4.86 -10.82 -17.08
C ILE A 151 3.88 -11.40 -18.12
N PRO A 152 2.91 -12.26 -17.77
CA PRO A 152 1.95 -12.77 -18.75
C PRO A 152 1.21 -11.67 -19.51
N GLY A 153 0.81 -10.59 -18.82
CA GLY A 153 0.15 -9.45 -19.45
C GLY A 153 1.04 -8.73 -20.47
N LEU A 154 2.35 -8.65 -20.19
CA LEU A 154 3.34 -8.10 -21.11
C LEU A 154 3.54 -8.99 -22.33
N LEU A 155 3.74 -10.30 -22.13
CA LEU A 155 4.01 -11.26 -23.20
C LEU A 155 2.83 -11.46 -24.15
N LEU A 156 1.60 -11.34 -23.64
CA LEU A 156 0.37 -11.46 -24.42
C LEU A 156 -0.02 -10.16 -25.13
N GLY A 157 0.72 -9.06 -24.93
CA GLY A 157 0.42 -7.78 -25.59
C GLY A 157 -0.86 -7.10 -25.08
N ASN A 158 -1.26 -7.37 -23.83
CA ASN A 158 -2.50 -6.84 -23.25
C ASN A 158 -2.38 -5.41 -22.75
N PHE A 159 -1.18 -4.84 -22.75
CA PHE A 159 -0.98 -3.44 -22.39
C PHE A 159 -1.09 -2.60 -23.66
N LYS A 160 -2.12 -1.75 -23.71
CA LYS A 160 -2.46 -0.93 -24.88
C LYS A 160 -2.50 0.54 -24.53
N TYR A 161 -2.14 1.35 -25.53
CA TYR A 161 -2.32 2.79 -25.50
C TYR A 161 -3.75 3.13 -25.93
N LEU A 162 -4.47 3.91 -25.13
CA LEU A 162 -5.74 4.48 -25.53
C LEU A 162 -5.50 5.90 -26.04
N LYS A 163 -5.67 6.05 -27.35
CA LYS A 163 -5.44 7.31 -28.06
C LYS A 163 -6.35 8.43 -27.57
N ASP A 164 -7.59 8.10 -27.23
CA ASP A 164 -8.58 9.10 -26.78
C ASP A 164 -8.24 9.71 -25.42
N ASP A 165 -7.58 8.94 -24.55
CA ASP A 165 -7.24 9.33 -23.17
C ASP A 165 -5.74 9.59 -22.97
N TYR A 166 -4.92 9.43 -24.01
CA TYR A 166 -3.45 9.50 -23.97
C TYR A 166 -2.81 8.63 -22.86
N LEU A 167 -3.47 7.52 -22.50
CA LEU A 167 -3.13 6.69 -21.33
C LEU A 167 -2.75 5.28 -21.76
N CYS A 168 -1.70 4.74 -21.16
CA CYS A 168 -1.38 3.32 -21.27
C CYS A 168 -2.08 2.53 -20.15
N GLN A 169 -2.85 1.49 -20.50
CA GLN A 169 -3.48 0.61 -19.51
C GLN A 169 -3.67 -0.82 -20.01
N ILE A 170 -4.22 -1.66 -19.14
CA ILE A 170 -4.59 -3.04 -19.47
C ILE A 170 -5.84 -3.00 -20.35
N ASP A 171 -5.82 -3.74 -21.45
CA ASP A 171 -6.97 -3.92 -22.31
C ASP A 171 -8.06 -4.75 -21.60
N TYR A 172 -9.28 -4.23 -21.57
CA TYR A 172 -10.42 -4.90 -20.95
C TYR A 172 -11.02 -6.02 -21.82
N THR A 173 -10.56 -6.19 -23.06
CA THR A 173 -11.06 -7.25 -23.98
C THR A 173 -10.74 -8.67 -23.51
N SER A 174 -9.62 -8.89 -22.83
CA SER A 174 -9.19 -10.23 -22.42
C SER A 174 -9.66 -10.56 -21.00
N LEU A 175 -10.81 -11.22 -20.91
CA LEU A 175 -11.36 -11.78 -19.66
C LEU A 175 -10.30 -12.59 -18.90
N LYS A 176 -9.50 -13.39 -19.61
CA LYS A 176 -8.48 -14.25 -19.01
C LYS A 176 -7.46 -13.45 -18.22
N ASP A 177 -6.99 -12.33 -18.76
CA ASP A 177 -5.95 -11.52 -18.13
C ASP A 177 -6.48 -10.70 -16.97
N ILE A 178 -7.71 -10.21 -17.09
CA ILE A 178 -8.40 -9.52 -16.00
C ILE A 178 -8.62 -10.49 -14.84
N CYS A 179 -9.08 -11.71 -15.12
CA CYS A 179 -9.25 -12.73 -14.09
C CYS A 179 -7.90 -13.14 -13.48
N MET A 180 -6.88 -13.38 -14.29
CA MET A 180 -5.55 -13.79 -13.80
C MET A 180 -4.91 -12.70 -12.94
N ASN A 181 -4.83 -11.45 -13.45
CA ASN A 181 -4.27 -10.33 -12.69
C ASN A 181 -5.15 -9.98 -11.48
N GLY A 182 -6.47 -9.96 -11.64
CA GLY A 182 -7.42 -9.73 -10.56
C GLY A 182 -7.27 -10.74 -9.42
N ILE A 183 -7.14 -12.03 -9.75
CA ILE A 183 -6.99 -13.09 -8.75
C ILE A 183 -5.61 -13.03 -8.11
N LEU A 184 -4.54 -13.05 -8.91
CA LEU A 184 -3.18 -13.15 -8.41
C LEU A 184 -2.72 -11.87 -7.72
N ALA A 185 -2.93 -10.70 -8.33
CA ALA A 185 -2.42 -9.44 -7.82
C ALA A 185 -3.29 -8.84 -6.70
N TYR A 186 -4.59 -9.16 -6.66
CA TYR A 186 -5.53 -8.54 -5.71
C TYR A 186 -6.22 -9.55 -4.79
N ALA A 187 -6.91 -10.56 -5.32
CA ALA A 187 -7.75 -11.44 -4.52
C ALA A 187 -6.93 -12.29 -3.54
N ILE A 188 -5.87 -12.95 -4.00
CA ILE A 188 -5.01 -13.79 -3.15
C ILE A 188 -4.41 -13.01 -1.98
N PRO A 189 -3.68 -11.88 -2.17
CA PRO A 189 -3.11 -11.14 -1.05
C PRO A 189 -4.21 -10.59 -0.12
N LEU A 190 -5.33 -10.12 -0.67
CA LEU A 190 -6.46 -9.64 0.12
C LEU A 190 -7.04 -10.74 1.04
N TYR A 191 -7.44 -11.89 0.48
CA TYR A 191 -8.01 -13.00 1.24
C TYR A 191 -7.01 -13.58 2.24
N THR A 192 -5.73 -13.64 1.88
CA THR A 192 -4.66 -14.07 2.81
C THR A 192 -4.57 -13.11 4.00
N THR A 193 -4.63 -11.80 3.74
CA THR A 193 -4.59 -10.77 4.79
C THR A 193 -5.81 -10.86 5.71
N ILE A 194 -7.01 -11.02 5.14
CA ILE A 194 -8.27 -11.21 5.88
C ILE A 194 -8.23 -12.51 6.70
N GLY A 195 -7.74 -13.61 6.14
CA GLY A 195 -7.59 -14.89 6.82
C GLY A 195 -6.64 -14.79 8.01
N CYS A 196 -5.48 -14.16 7.83
CA CYS A 196 -4.52 -13.88 8.91
C CYS A 196 -5.17 -13.05 10.03
N TYR A 197 -5.95 -12.03 9.67
CA TYR A 197 -6.68 -11.19 10.61
C TYR A 197 -7.70 -11.98 11.43
N LEU A 198 -8.63 -12.66 10.75
CA LEU A 198 -9.72 -13.40 11.41
C LEU A 198 -9.17 -14.50 12.31
N TYR A 199 -8.12 -15.20 11.87
CA TYR A 199 -7.48 -16.24 12.67
C TYR A 199 -6.80 -15.66 13.92
N THR A 200 -6.06 -14.56 13.77
CA THR A 200 -5.43 -13.83 14.89
C THR A 200 -6.48 -13.37 15.91
N LEU A 201 -7.59 -12.80 15.45
CA LEU A 201 -8.69 -12.33 16.29
C LEU A 201 -9.40 -13.48 17.02
N ARG A 202 -9.72 -14.57 16.31
CA ARG A 202 -10.35 -15.77 16.90
C ARG A 202 -9.47 -16.37 17.99
N LYS A 203 -8.16 -16.48 17.75
CA LYS A 203 -7.21 -17.01 18.74
C LYS A 203 -7.12 -16.13 19.98
N MET A 204 -7.07 -14.81 19.81
CA MET A 204 -7.08 -13.87 20.95
C MET A 204 -8.38 -13.94 21.76
N ARG A 205 -9.55 -13.99 21.10
CA ARG A 205 -10.85 -14.10 21.78
C ARG A 205 -10.99 -15.41 22.56
N ARG A 206 -10.65 -16.55 21.95
CA ARG A 206 -10.70 -17.86 22.61
C ARG A 206 -9.68 -18.00 23.74
N GLY A 207 -8.52 -17.35 23.60
CA GLY A 207 -7.47 -17.34 24.62
C GLY A 207 -7.81 -16.53 25.86
N ASN A 208 -8.73 -15.57 25.79
CA ASN A 208 -8.91 -14.60 26.88
C ASN A 208 -9.27 -15.24 28.24
N ASN A 209 -9.81 -16.46 28.31
CA ASN A 209 -10.09 -17.12 29.59
C ASN A 209 -8.98 -18.05 30.11
N ARG A 210 -8.08 -18.57 29.25
CA ARG A 210 -6.99 -19.50 29.65
C ARG A 210 -5.57 -18.90 29.54
N LEU A 211 -5.42 -17.92 28.65
CA LEU A 211 -4.15 -17.28 28.29
C LEU A 211 -3.84 -16.10 29.22
N ILE A 212 -4.86 -15.54 29.92
CA ILE A 212 -4.66 -14.53 30.98
C ILE A 212 -3.81 -15.06 32.14
N LEU A 213 -3.89 -16.36 32.44
CA LEU A 213 -3.13 -17.01 33.51
C LEU A 213 -1.67 -17.34 33.13
N THR A 214 -1.33 -17.38 31.84
CA THR A 214 0.00 -17.81 31.35
C THR A 214 0.79 -16.74 30.59
N MET A 215 0.15 -15.68 30.11
CA MET A 215 0.84 -14.52 29.53
C MET A 215 1.23 -13.50 30.59
N THR A 216 2.47 -13.03 30.54
CA THR A 216 2.91 -11.92 31.40
C THR A 216 2.14 -10.64 31.05
N GLN A 217 1.89 -9.75 32.02
CA GLN A 217 1.20 -8.47 31.79
C GLN A 217 1.81 -7.66 30.63
N ILE A 218 3.13 -7.74 30.43
CA ILE A 218 3.87 -7.10 29.33
C ILE A 218 3.38 -7.61 27.96
N GLN A 219 3.09 -8.91 27.85
CA GLN A 219 2.58 -9.53 26.62
C GLN A 219 1.13 -9.14 26.35
N GLN A 220 0.28 -9.03 27.37
CA GLN A 220 -1.10 -8.56 27.21
C GLN A 220 -1.15 -7.09 26.73
N ILE A 221 -0.30 -6.23 27.30
CA ILE A 221 -0.16 -4.83 26.85
C ILE A 221 0.40 -4.77 25.43
N SER A 222 1.30 -5.69 25.04
CA SER A 222 1.74 -5.83 23.66
C SER A 222 0.60 -6.27 22.73
N ALA A 223 -0.19 -7.26 23.12
CA ALA A 223 -1.29 -7.79 22.33
C ALA A 223 -2.40 -6.74 22.11
N ARG A 224 -2.75 -5.95 23.13
CA ARG A 224 -3.67 -4.80 22.98
C ARG A 224 -3.12 -3.75 22.01
N ARG A 225 -1.82 -3.44 22.07
CA ARG A 225 -1.19 -2.55 21.09
C ARG A 225 -1.27 -3.16 19.68
N ASP A 226 -0.99 -4.45 19.56
CA ASP A 226 -1.03 -5.17 18.29
C ASP A 226 -2.45 -5.18 17.71
N LEU A 227 -3.51 -5.24 18.52
CA LEU A 227 -4.91 -5.06 18.09
C LEU A 227 -5.19 -3.66 17.53
N ILE A 228 -4.67 -2.61 18.18
CA ILE A 228 -4.78 -1.24 17.65
C ILE A 228 -4.05 -1.14 16.31
N VAL A 229 -2.87 -1.76 16.19
CA VAL A 229 -2.17 -1.78 14.89
C VAL A 229 -2.95 -2.63 13.88
N LEU A 230 -3.63 -3.68 14.31
CA LEU A 230 -4.37 -4.59 13.45
C LEU A 230 -5.64 -3.94 12.89
N SER A 231 -6.35 -3.16 13.71
CA SER A 231 -7.44 -2.30 13.26
C SER A 231 -7.02 -1.39 12.10
N ARG A 232 -5.77 -0.90 12.11
CA ARG A 232 -5.23 -0.09 11.01
C ARG A 232 -5.00 -0.88 9.75
N ILE A 233 -4.53 -2.12 9.85
CA ILE A 233 -4.43 -2.97 8.66
C ILE A 233 -5.84 -3.15 8.08
N CYS A 234 -6.87 -3.32 8.91
CA CYS A 234 -8.25 -3.36 8.41
C CYS A 234 -8.69 -2.04 7.77
N THR A 235 -8.32 -0.88 8.34
CA THR A 235 -8.59 0.41 7.71
C THR A 235 -7.87 0.53 6.37
N LEU A 236 -6.60 0.13 6.29
CA LEU A 236 -5.82 0.12 5.05
C LEU A 236 -6.41 -0.84 4.02
N LEU A 237 -6.85 -2.03 4.44
CA LEU A 237 -7.53 -2.99 3.56
C LEU A 237 -8.87 -2.47 3.08
N GLY A 238 -9.66 -1.83 3.97
CA GLY A 238 -10.92 -1.20 3.59
C GLY A 238 -10.71 -0.11 2.56
N LEU A 239 -9.69 0.73 2.76
CA LEU A 239 -9.28 1.75 1.80
C LEU A 239 -8.79 1.13 0.48
N LEU A 240 -8.00 0.07 0.52
CA LEU A 240 -7.55 -0.66 -0.68
C LEU A 240 -8.71 -1.34 -1.42
N LEU A 241 -9.73 -1.82 -0.71
CA LEU A 241 -10.97 -2.35 -1.30
C LEU A 241 -11.76 -1.25 -2.00
N THR A 242 -11.82 -0.04 -1.42
CA THR A 242 -12.50 1.09 -2.06
C THR A 242 -11.85 1.51 -3.38
N ILE A 243 -10.53 1.31 -3.55
CA ILE A 243 -9.84 1.49 -4.83
C ILE A 243 -10.31 0.46 -5.87
N SER A 244 -10.51 -0.79 -5.44
CA SER A 244 -10.90 -1.87 -6.35
C SER A 244 -12.34 -1.74 -6.86
N ILE A 245 -13.21 -1.03 -6.14
CA ILE A 245 -14.63 -0.87 -6.53
C ILE A 245 -14.77 -0.16 -7.88
N PRO A 246 -14.18 1.03 -8.13
CA PRO A 246 -14.20 1.67 -9.45
C PRO A 246 -13.73 0.76 -10.59
N ALA A 247 -12.64 0.00 -10.39
CA ALA A 247 -12.13 -0.93 -11.40
C ALA A 247 -13.12 -2.08 -11.69
N MET A 248 -13.77 -2.62 -10.66
CA MET A 248 -14.78 -3.66 -10.83
C MET A 248 -16.05 -3.13 -11.51
N ILE A 249 -16.47 -1.91 -11.18
CA ILE A 249 -17.58 -1.22 -11.86
C ILE A 249 -17.21 -1.00 -13.33
N ALA A 250 -15.99 -0.53 -13.59
CA ALA A 250 -15.50 -0.29 -14.95
C ALA A 250 -15.57 -1.54 -15.81
N TYR A 251 -15.10 -2.64 -15.24
CA TYR A 251 -15.14 -3.93 -15.87
C TYR A 251 -16.58 -4.42 -16.13
N PHE A 252 -17.49 -4.26 -15.18
CA PHE A 252 -18.89 -4.66 -15.34
C PHE A 252 -19.62 -3.82 -16.41
N ILE A 253 -19.35 -2.51 -16.47
CA ILE A 253 -19.87 -1.62 -17.51
C ILE A 253 -19.33 -2.06 -18.88
N TYR A 254 -18.04 -2.37 -18.97
CA TYR A 254 -17.43 -2.84 -20.20
C TYR A 254 -18.05 -4.17 -20.69
N LEU A 255 -18.22 -5.15 -19.80
CA LEU A 255 -18.86 -6.43 -20.14
C LEU A 255 -20.32 -6.28 -20.61
N SER A 256 -21.07 -5.33 -20.01
CA SER A 256 -22.50 -5.17 -20.33
C SER A 256 -22.73 -4.33 -21.59
N SER A 257 -21.92 -3.31 -21.83
CA SER A 257 -22.13 -2.34 -22.92
C SER A 257 -21.17 -2.51 -24.11
N GLY A 258 -20.07 -3.24 -23.95
CA GLY A 258 -18.97 -3.30 -24.93
C GLY A 258 -18.17 -2.00 -25.05
N TYR A 259 -18.46 -1.00 -24.22
CA TYR A 259 -17.88 0.33 -24.27
C TYR A 259 -17.36 0.76 -22.89
N LEU A 260 -16.19 1.42 -22.87
CA LEU A 260 -15.61 1.98 -21.67
C LEU A 260 -15.70 3.51 -21.71
N PRO A 261 -16.49 4.16 -20.84
CA PRO A 261 -16.52 5.60 -20.74
C PRO A 261 -15.15 6.20 -20.39
N TRP A 262 -14.72 7.25 -21.10
CA TRP A 262 -13.44 7.95 -20.89
C TRP A 262 -13.17 8.37 -19.43
N TRP A 263 -14.20 8.85 -18.73
CA TRP A 263 -14.08 9.38 -17.36
C TRP A 263 -13.76 8.28 -16.33
N LEU A 264 -14.03 7.03 -16.66
CA LEU A 264 -13.98 5.91 -15.73
C LEU A 264 -12.53 5.55 -15.39
N SER A 265 -11.66 5.47 -16.41
CA SER A 265 -10.22 5.25 -16.23
C SER A 265 -9.61 6.33 -15.35
N GLN A 266 -9.92 7.60 -15.62
CA GLN A 266 -9.42 8.73 -14.84
C GLN A 266 -9.95 8.72 -13.40
N SER A 267 -11.23 8.38 -13.21
CA SER A 267 -11.83 8.29 -11.87
C SER A 267 -11.17 7.22 -11.01
N GLN A 268 -10.77 6.09 -11.60
CA GLN A 268 -10.06 5.02 -10.91
C GLN A 268 -8.70 5.50 -10.39
N TRP A 269 -7.91 6.17 -11.22
CA TRP A 269 -6.58 6.67 -10.83
C TRP A 269 -6.68 7.86 -9.88
N LEU A 270 -7.71 8.70 -10.01
CA LEU A 270 -8.03 9.73 -9.03
C LEU A 270 -8.35 9.12 -7.66
N ALA A 271 -9.22 8.11 -7.61
CA ALA A 271 -9.53 7.38 -6.38
C ALA A 271 -8.28 6.72 -5.78
N PHE A 272 -7.44 6.10 -6.61
CA PHE A 272 -6.16 5.54 -6.18
C PHE A 272 -5.26 6.60 -5.55
N SER A 273 -5.04 7.74 -6.22
CA SER A 273 -4.18 8.82 -5.74
C SER A 273 -4.66 9.44 -4.42
N LEU A 274 -5.98 9.64 -4.29
CA LEU A 274 -6.62 10.13 -3.08
C LEU A 274 -6.40 9.14 -1.93
N ILE A 275 -6.61 7.85 -2.19
CA ILE A 275 -6.47 6.82 -1.16
C ILE A 275 -5.01 6.63 -0.76
N THR A 276 -4.05 6.67 -1.69
CA THR A 276 -2.63 6.66 -1.31
C THR A 276 -2.26 7.86 -0.44
N CYS A 277 -2.81 9.04 -0.72
CA CYS A 277 -2.62 10.22 0.11
C CYS A 277 -3.21 10.02 1.52
N ILE A 278 -4.46 9.57 1.62
CA ILE A 278 -5.12 9.26 2.90
C ILE A 278 -4.34 8.19 3.67
N VAL A 279 -3.91 7.11 3.01
CA VAL A 279 -3.15 6.02 3.62
C VAL A 279 -1.85 6.54 4.23
N THR A 280 -1.10 7.38 3.51
CA THR A 280 0.17 7.92 4.01
C THR A 280 -0.02 8.82 5.23
N ILE A 281 -1.07 9.65 5.24
CA ILE A 281 -1.46 10.51 6.37
C ILE A 281 -1.94 9.68 7.56
N VAL A 282 -2.83 8.71 7.33
CA VAL A 282 -3.38 7.82 8.36
C VAL A 282 -2.25 7.01 9.01
N LEU A 283 -1.33 6.47 8.22
CA LEU A 283 -0.18 5.76 8.76
C LEU A 283 0.73 6.67 9.60
N LEU A 284 0.92 7.93 9.19
CA LEU A 284 1.67 8.94 9.96
C LEU A 284 1.03 9.21 11.32
N ILE A 285 -0.27 9.56 11.33
CA ILE A 285 -1.01 9.94 12.53
C ILE A 285 -1.11 8.78 13.51
N ILE A 286 -1.46 7.60 12.98
CA ILE A 286 -1.82 6.49 13.86
C ILE A 286 -0.56 5.74 14.34
N SER A 287 0.58 5.77 13.65
CA SER A 287 1.79 5.05 14.08
C SER A 287 2.25 5.47 15.49
N PRO A 288 2.05 4.63 16.54
CA PRO A 288 2.35 5.00 17.91
C PRO A 288 3.85 5.01 18.12
N HIS A 289 4.61 4.35 17.24
CA HIS A 289 6.05 4.40 17.24
C HIS A 289 6.53 5.76 16.76
N VAL A 290 5.99 6.27 15.65
CA VAL A 290 6.27 7.65 15.21
C VAL A 290 5.83 8.63 16.28
N ARG A 291 4.60 8.51 16.79
CA ARG A 291 4.08 9.37 17.85
C ARG A 291 4.92 9.31 19.14
N LYS A 292 5.32 8.12 19.62
CA LYS A 292 6.17 7.97 20.83
C LYS A 292 7.59 8.46 20.62
N LEU A 293 8.16 8.30 19.44
CA LEU A 293 9.48 8.83 19.11
C LEU A 293 9.43 10.35 19.04
N TRP A 294 8.35 10.89 18.49
CA TRP A 294 8.13 12.33 18.43
C TRP A 294 7.98 12.89 19.85
N THR A 295 7.11 12.32 20.69
CA THR A 295 6.92 12.80 22.07
C THR A 295 8.15 12.61 22.96
N LYS A 296 8.96 11.56 22.76
CA LYS A 296 10.24 11.40 23.49
C LYS A 296 11.29 12.44 23.10
N LYS A 297 11.31 12.88 21.84
CA LYS A 297 12.25 13.92 21.37
C LYS A 297 11.88 15.31 21.91
N PHE A 298 10.60 15.55 22.17
CA PHE A 298 10.07 16.82 22.71
C PHE A 298 9.86 16.84 24.22
N ARG A 299 10.15 15.75 24.94
CA ARG A 299 10.15 15.79 26.41
C ARG A 299 11.51 16.32 26.87
N PRO A 300 11.59 17.50 27.54
CA PRO A 300 12.85 17.97 28.08
C PRO A 300 13.40 16.93 29.05
N ARG A 301 14.68 16.58 28.87
CA ARG A 301 15.37 15.49 29.58
C ARG A 301 15.63 15.78 31.07
N ASN A 302 15.17 16.92 31.58
CA ASN A 302 15.53 17.47 32.89
C ASN A 302 14.28 17.65 33.78
N VAL A 303 13.53 16.58 34.05
CA VAL A 303 12.68 16.57 35.25
C VAL A 303 13.50 15.91 36.35
N VAL A 304 14.28 16.73 37.06
CA VAL A 304 14.85 16.36 38.35
C VAL A 304 13.65 16.14 39.28
N ILE A 305 13.40 14.90 39.65
CA ILE A 305 12.39 14.57 40.66
C ILE A 305 13.04 14.93 42.01
N PRO A 306 12.57 15.94 42.74
CA PRO A 306 13.11 16.21 44.07
C PRO A 306 12.82 14.99 44.95
N MET A 307 13.88 14.39 45.51
CA MET A 307 13.73 13.39 46.56
C MET A 307 13.19 14.11 47.80
N ILE A 308 11.89 13.93 48.08
CA ILE A 308 11.30 14.30 49.35
C ILE A 308 11.87 13.30 50.38
N ASN A 309 12.92 13.73 51.09
CA ASN A 309 13.37 13.05 52.31
C ASN A 309 12.23 13.13 53.33
N LYS A 310 11.51 12.02 53.51
CA LYS A 310 10.74 11.79 54.74
C LYS A 310 11.74 11.44 55.83
N ILE A 311 12.10 12.43 56.62
CA ILE A 311 12.73 12.21 57.92
C ILE A 311 11.60 11.77 58.86
N HIS A 312 11.72 10.55 59.37
CA HIS A 312 11.00 10.07 60.53
C HIS A 312 11.82 10.37 61.77
#